data_AF-A0A7X3PIW2-F1
#
_entry.id   AF-A0A7X3PIW2-F1
#
_cell.length_a   1.000
_cell.length_b   1.000
_cell.length_c   1.000
_cell.angle_alpha   90.00
_cell.angle_beta   90.00
_cell.angle_gamma   90.00
#
_symmetry.space_group_name_H-M   'P 1'
#
loop_
_entity.id
_entity.type
_entity.pdbx_description
1 polymer ?
#
loop_
_entity_poly.entity_id
_entity_poly.type
_entity_poly.pdbx_seq_one_letter_code
_entity_poly.pdbx_strand_id
1 'polypeptide(L)'
;MSIREIAMDAAAGACEAADDLAAGRGNPVVRNLRDLENNTNEIVFDESFTLRQAEGDKMYCFWLASADVAVEANGRGEGNPGNYELGNFSVSWPAGTPPTPPGPTFEFFEVDTTDGSIGDDPIDGALEVTEGATATYAVKLTEGTEAEVTLTAAPGVTVNPTSLTFPHTDGTSDTLIVVLTATHDLDVENEDVTVTHSADDFDDATLTVTSMDEDVTLTVGESSITEGGAAKTFNVYATLTNEQEADVPVAWSFGGGTAVAADWTATNVADMTITAGNMSDTVEVTLTANDDVEIEGDETVNAQATTAGQPLHLVPDAVTIMDDDPDVTLTVTPSSLNEGDGATTLTISAESDMAMPGVLNVLVSIPLGDGYTVNGEATGGTDQTVTVTIDTGNTQSNSMTVSVDPQQDDDSDNITFEITGPATGAQVGGAGKFYSIEAATVTITDDDSS
;
A
#
# COMPACT_ATOMS: atom_id res chain seq x y z
N MET A 1 23.81 -58.81 -43.13
CA MET A 1 23.12 -57.51 -43.23
C MET A 1 23.16 -56.77 -41.92
N SER A 2 24.18 -55.92 -41.75
CA SER A 2 24.10 -54.81 -40.79
C SER A 2 23.47 -53.61 -41.51
N ILE A 3 22.27 -53.23 -41.09
CA ILE A 3 21.59 -52.01 -41.55
C ILE A 3 22.14 -50.84 -40.72
N ARG A 4 22.46 -49.72 -41.36
CA ARG A 4 23.14 -48.59 -40.70
C ARG A 4 22.39 -47.28 -40.73
N GLU A 5 21.44 -47.08 -41.65
CA GLU A 5 20.85 -45.75 -41.87
C GLU A 5 19.46 -45.85 -42.52
N ILE A 6 18.55 -44.98 -42.10
CA ILE A 6 17.31 -44.64 -42.80
C ILE A 6 17.46 -43.22 -43.34
N ALA A 7 17.13 -43.03 -44.62
CA ALA A 7 17.04 -41.69 -45.22
C ALA A 7 15.60 -41.44 -45.70
N MET A 8 15.14 -40.20 -45.54
CA MET A 8 13.87 -39.69 -46.08
C MET A 8 14.18 -38.60 -47.10
N ASP A 9 13.52 -38.65 -48.26
CA ASP A 9 13.61 -37.61 -49.28
C ASP A 9 12.21 -37.18 -49.76
N ALA A 10 12.07 -35.90 -50.10
CA ALA A 10 10.83 -35.27 -50.53
C ALA A 10 10.93 -34.92 -52.03
N ALA A 11 10.64 -35.88 -52.90
CA ALA A 11 10.70 -35.69 -54.35
C ALA A 11 9.33 -35.33 -54.96
N ALA A 12 9.34 -34.46 -55.98
CA ALA A 12 8.16 -34.13 -56.77
C ALA A 12 7.92 -35.20 -57.84
N GLY A 13 7.12 -36.22 -57.52
CA GLY A 13 6.68 -37.26 -58.45
C GLY A 13 7.62 -38.46 -58.53
N ALA A 14 7.15 -39.59 -57.99
CA ALA A 14 7.74 -40.94 -57.98
C ALA A 14 9.19 -41.04 -57.43
N CYS A 15 9.40 -41.97 -56.50
CA CYS A 15 10.70 -42.32 -55.93
C CYS A 15 11.60 -42.96 -57.04
N GLU A 16 12.17 -42.18 -57.96
CA GLU A 16 13.07 -42.70 -58.99
C GLU A 16 14.55 -42.47 -58.62
N ALA A 17 15.26 -43.59 -58.48
CA ALA A 17 16.71 -43.78 -58.35
C ALA A 17 17.45 -43.04 -57.22
N ALA A 18 18.12 -43.84 -56.38
CA ALA A 18 18.81 -43.47 -55.16
C ALA A 18 20.12 -42.66 -55.31
N ASP A 19 20.34 -42.02 -56.46
CA ASP A 19 21.62 -41.38 -56.80
C ASP A 19 21.74 -39.94 -56.25
N ASP A 20 20.62 -39.32 -55.83
CA ASP A 20 20.56 -37.96 -55.28
C ASP A 20 20.06 -37.91 -53.82
N LEU A 21 20.47 -38.88 -52.99
CA LEU A 21 20.30 -38.74 -51.54
C LEU A 21 21.24 -37.63 -51.04
N ALA A 22 20.78 -36.38 -51.08
CA ALA A 22 21.40 -35.29 -50.33
C ALA A 22 21.50 -35.74 -48.87
N ALA A 23 22.65 -35.51 -48.22
CA ALA A 23 22.95 -36.00 -46.86
C ALA A 23 21.90 -35.52 -45.83
N GLY A 24 20.80 -36.26 -45.74
CA GLY A 24 19.76 -36.13 -44.74
C GLY A 24 20.20 -36.83 -43.47
N ARG A 25 19.74 -36.30 -42.33
CA ARG A 25 20.12 -36.71 -40.96
C ARG A 25 20.00 -38.23 -40.74
N GLY A 26 21.07 -38.97 -40.98
CA GLY A 26 21.16 -40.38 -40.66
C GLY A 26 21.32 -40.60 -39.17
N ASN A 27 20.40 -41.32 -38.55
CA ASN A 27 20.52 -41.78 -37.16
C ASN A 27 20.77 -43.30 -37.10
N PRO A 28 21.55 -43.77 -36.10
CA PRO A 28 21.97 -45.16 -36.01
C PRO A 28 20.85 -46.09 -35.50
N VAL A 29 20.82 -47.32 -36.04
CA VAL A 29 19.88 -48.39 -35.66
C VAL A 29 19.97 -48.75 -34.17
N VAL A 30 18.84 -48.67 -33.46
CA VAL A 30 18.76 -48.90 -31.99
C VAL A 30 18.79 -50.38 -31.60
N ARG A 31 18.19 -51.28 -32.40
CA ARG A 31 18.25 -52.73 -32.14
C ARG A 31 18.12 -53.56 -33.44
N ASN A 32 19.02 -54.53 -33.62
CA ASN A 32 18.93 -55.53 -34.67
C ASN A 32 18.92 -56.92 -34.02
N LEU A 33 17.75 -57.56 -33.97
CA LEU A 33 17.60 -58.92 -33.46
C LEU A 33 17.41 -59.88 -34.63
N ARG A 34 18.39 -60.77 -34.80
CA ARG A 34 18.27 -61.91 -35.71
C ARG A 34 17.60 -63.05 -34.96
N ASP A 35 16.37 -63.37 -35.34
CA ASP A 35 15.75 -64.61 -34.90
C ASP A 35 16.29 -65.77 -35.77
N LEU A 36 17.03 -66.67 -35.13
CA LEU A 36 17.74 -67.76 -35.80
C LEU A 36 16.84 -68.96 -36.09
N GLU A 37 15.62 -69.01 -35.53
CA GLU A 37 14.73 -70.17 -35.67
C GLU A 37 13.82 -70.09 -36.91
N ASN A 38 13.56 -68.88 -37.41
CA ASN A 38 12.63 -68.59 -38.52
C ASN A 38 13.28 -67.75 -39.65
N ASN A 39 14.58 -67.45 -39.53
CA ASN A 39 15.40 -66.80 -40.57
C ASN A 39 14.87 -65.42 -40.99
N THR A 40 14.11 -64.76 -40.11
CA THR A 40 13.59 -63.40 -40.27
C THR A 40 14.38 -62.43 -39.38
N ASN A 41 14.72 -61.26 -39.90
CA ASN A 41 15.23 -60.15 -39.09
C ASN A 41 14.04 -59.32 -38.63
N GLU A 42 13.86 -59.16 -37.32
CA GLU A 42 12.95 -58.17 -36.77
C GLU A 42 13.75 -56.89 -36.52
N ILE A 43 13.38 -55.84 -37.23
CA ILE A 43 14.00 -54.52 -37.10
C ILE A 43 12.91 -53.60 -36.56
N VAL A 44 13.08 -53.20 -35.30
CA VAL A 44 12.14 -52.29 -34.62
C VAL A 44 12.78 -50.92 -34.60
N PHE A 45 12.08 -49.94 -35.17
CA PHE A 45 12.40 -48.52 -35.08
C PHE A 45 11.40 -47.88 -34.13
N ASP A 46 11.86 -47.03 -33.22
CA ASP A 46 11.01 -46.27 -32.30
C ASP A 46 11.38 -44.80 -32.45
N GLU A 47 10.86 -44.15 -33.50
CA GLU A 47 11.21 -42.76 -33.83
C GLU A 47 9.98 -41.97 -34.30
N SER A 48 9.89 -40.73 -33.84
CA SER A 48 8.99 -39.70 -34.35
C SER A 48 9.73 -38.81 -35.35
N PHE A 49 9.20 -38.65 -36.55
CA PHE A 49 9.71 -37.72 -37.55
C PHE A 49 8.85 -36.45 -37.58
N THR A 50 9.47 -35.28 -37.42
CA THR A 50 8.78 -34.00 -37.63
C THR A 50 8.92 -33.59 -39.09
N LEU A 51 7.81 -33.59 -39.83
CA LEU A 51 7.76 -33.13 -41.22
C LEU A 51 7.36 -31.65 -41.24
N ARG A 52 8.10 -30.82 -41.99
CA ARG A 52 7.65 -29.44 -42.28
C ARG A 52 6.55 -29.49 -43.35
N GLN A 53 5.49 -28.71 -43.16
CA GLN A 53 4.46 -28.55 -44.19
C GLN A 53 5.10 -27.91 -45.42
N ALA A 54 5.07 -28.62 -46.54
CA ALA A 54 5.51 -28.14 -47.84
C ALA A 54 4.29 -27.81 -48.71
N GLU A 55 4.45 -26.92 -49.68
CA GLU A 55 3.37 -26.54 -50.58
C GLU A 55 2.99 -27.71 -51.51
N GLY A 56 1.70 -28.12 -51.47
CA GLY A 56 1.12 -29.21 -52.26
C GLY A 56 1.24 -30.61 -51.64
N ASP A 57 0.66 -31.61 -52.32
CA ASP A 57 0.81 -33.02 -51.94
C ASP A 57 2.26 -33.46 -52.17
N LYS A 58 2.90 -34.00 -51.12
CA LYS A 58 4.25 -34.58 -51.20
C LYS A 58 4.22 -36.06 -50.87
N MET A 59 5.02 -36.82 -51.65
CA MET A 59 5.31 -38.22 -51.40
C MET A 59 6.62 -38.32 -50.64
N TYR A 60 6.64 -39.07 -49.55
CA TYR A 60 7.84 -39.34 -48.78
C TYR A 60 8.24 -40.81 -48.95
N CYS A 61 9.51 -41.04 -49.27
CA CYS A 61 10.06 -42.37 -49.51
C CYS A 61 11.02 -42.75 -48.36
N PHE A 62 10.90 -43.98 -47.86
CA PHE A 62 11.85 -44.54 -46.89
C PHE A 62 12.81 -45.51 -47.57
N TRP A 63 14.10 -45.25 -47.42
CA TRP A 63 15.16 -46.10 -47.99
C TRP A 63 15.92 -46.81 -46.88
N LEU A 64 16.23 -48.10 -47.10
CA LEU A 64 17.28 -48.79 -46.35
C LEU A 64 18.55 -48.84 -47.19
N ALA A 65 19.61 -48.22 -46.67
CA ALA A 65 20.96 -48.46 -47.17
C ALA A 65 21.49 -49.77 -46.57
N SER A 66 21.73 -50.78 -47.40
CA SER A 66 22.42 -51.98 -46.98
C SER A 66 23.91 -51.87 -47.28
N ALA A 67 24.76 -52.04 -46.26
CA ALA A 67 26.17 -52.26 -46.44
C ALA A 67 26.48 -53.69 -45.93
N ASP A 68 26.47 -54.67 -46.82
CA ASP A 68 27.13 -55.95 -46.53
C ASP A 68 28.48 -55.99 -47.27
N VAL A 69 29.54 -55.95 -46.48
CA VAL A 69 30.87 -56.37 -46.91
C VAL A 69 30.88 -57.90 -46.87
N ALA A 70 30.60 -58.55 -48.00
CA ALA A 70 31.04 -59.93 -48.17
C ALA A 70 32.57 -59.90 -48.35
N VAL A 71 33.31 -60.18 -47.28
CA VAL A 71 34.76 -60.33 -47.36
C VAL A 71 35.04 -61.69 -48.01
N GLU A 72 35.46 -61.69 -49.27
CA GLU A 72 36.09 -62.90 -49.83
C GLU A 72 37.41 -63.18 -49.08
N ALA A 73 37.83 -64.44 -49.03
CA ALA A 73 38.96 -64.92 -48.20
C ALA A 73 40.33 -64.24 -48.46
N ASN A 74 40.42 -63.31 -49.40
CA ASN A 74 41.61 -62.49 -49.71
C ASN A 74 41.54 -61.03 -49.18
N GLY A 75 40.49 -60.65 -48.44
CA GLY A 75 40.43 -59.37 -47.74
C GLY A 75 40.12 -58.14 -48.61
N ARG A 76 39.61 -58.31 -49.83
CA ARG A 76 39.08 -57.19 -50.64
C ARG A 76 37.63 -57.48 -51.02
N GLY A 77 36.71 -56.66 -50.52
CA GLY A 77 35.30 -56.69 -50.93
C GLY A 77 35.05 -55.66 -52.03
N GLU A 78 34.48 -56.06 -53.15
CA GLU A 78 33.77 -55.16 -54.06
C GLU A 78 32.30 -55.17 -53.63
N GLY A 79 31.93 -54.22 -52.78
CA GLY A 79 30.53 -54.04 -52.37
C GLY A 79 29.77 -53.28 -53.45
N ASN A 80 28.64 -53.82 -53.89
CA ASN A 80 27.64 -53.04 -54.61
C ASN A 80 26.67 -52.46 -53.56
N PRO A 81 26.69 -51.15 -53.25
CA PRO A 81 25.71 -50.56 -52.35
C PRO A 81 24.34 -50.59 -53.03
N GLY A 82 23.46 -51.47 -52.55
CA GLY A 82 22.07 -51.50 -52.96
C GLY A 82 21.21 -50.75 -51.94
N ASN A 83 20.53 -49.70 -52.40
CA ASN A 83 19.45 -49.05 -51.65
C ASN A 83 18.14 -49.75 -52.00
N TYR A 84 17.41 -50.19 -50.98
CA TYR A 84 16.12 -50.88 -51.15
C TYR A 84 15.01 -50.01 -50.54
N GLU A 85 14.00 -49.69 -51.35
CA GLU A 85 12.81 -48.97 -50.88
C GLU A 85 11.97 -49.92 -49.99
N LEU A 86 11.69 -49.49 -48.76
CA LEU A 86 10.83 -50.24 -47.83
C LEU A 86 9.35 -50.01 -48.08
N GLY A 87 9.00 -48.81 -48.56
CA GLY A 87 7.65 -48.37 -48.82
C GLY A 87 7.57 -46.85 -48.96
N ASN A 88 6.40 -46.40 -49.39
CA ASN A 88 6.06 -44.98 -49.52
C ASN A 88 4.77 -44.67 -48.75
N PHE A 89 4.64 -43.42 -48.33
CA PHE A 89 3.39 -42.89 -47.81
C PHE A 89 3.21 -41.45 -48.31
N SER A 90 1.97 -41.04 -48.49
CA SER A 90 1.61 -39.66 -48.81
C SER A 90 1.09 -38.97 -47.56
N VAL A 91 1.47 -37.70 -47.40
CA VAL A 91 0.84 -36.80 -46.44
C VAL A 91 0.12 -35.73 -47.24
N SER A 92 -1.21 -35.77 -47.19
CA SER A 92 -2.05 -34.71 -47.74
C SER A 92 -2.35 -33.71 -46.63
N TRP A 93 -1.88 -32.48 -46.81
CA TRP A 93 -2.17 -31.39 -45.90
C TRP A 93 -3.58 -30.84 -46.20
N PRO A 94 -4.40 -30.50 -45.20
CA PRO A 94 -5.68 -29.86 -45.44
C PRO A 94 -5.48 -28.57 -46.24
N ALA A 95 -6.31 -28.35 -47.26
CA ALA A 95 -6.21 -27.17 -48.12
C ALA A 95 -6.40 -25.89 -47.29
N GLY A 96 -5.34 -25.09 -47.20
CA GLY A 96 -5.26 -23.83 -46.48
C GLY A 96 -3.84 -23.27 -46.63
N THR A 97 -3.69 -21.95 -46.49
CA THR A 97 -2.35 -21.38 -46.32
C THR A 97 -1.67 -22.08 -45.14
N PRO A 98 -0.38 -22.44 -45.23
CA PRO A 98 0.37 -22.89 -44.06
C PRO A 98 0.09 -21.91 -42.90
N PRO A 99 0.02 -22.37 -41.64
CA PRO A 99 0.10 -21.42 -40.54
C PRO A 99 1.37 -20.61 -40.78
N THR A 100 1.27 -19.28 -40.63
CA THR A 100 2.44 -18.41 -40.67
C THR A 100 3.50 -19.08 -39.77
N PRO A 101 4.75 -19.26 -40.23
CA PRO A 101 5.82 -19.64 -39.32
C PRO A 101 5.72 -18.73 -38.10
N PRO A 102 5.97 -19.19 -36.86
CA PRO A 102 6.13 -18.24 -35.77
C PRO A 102 7.13 -17.22 -36.27
N GLY A 103 6.67 -15.98 -36.42
CA GLY A 103 7.53 -14.92 -36.91
C GLY A 103 8.73 -14.80 -35.94
N PRO A 104 9.80 -14.11 -36.35
CA PRO A 104 10.74 -13.53 -35.40
C PRO A 104 10.05 -13.11 -34.09
N THR A 105 10.55 -13.61 -32.97
CA THR A 105 10.14 -13.11 -31.65
C THR A 105 11.20 -12.13 -31.15
N PHE A 106 10.74 -10.99 -30.63
CA PHE A 106 11.61 -10.14 -29.82
C PHE A 106 11.83 -10.83 -28.48
N GLU A 107 13.09 -10.95 -28.08
CA GLU A 107 13.49 -11.39 -26.75
C GLU A 107 14.12 -10.21 -26.02
N PHE A 108 13.82 -10.10 -24.72
CA PHE A 108 14.33 -9.05 -23.85
C PHE A 108 15.35 -9.64 -22.89
N PHE A 109 16.45 -8.93 -22.67
CA PHE A 109 17.53 -9.36 -21.79
C PHE A 109 17.89 -8.23 -20.84
N GLU A 110 18.26 -8.59 -19.61
CA GLU A 110 18.85 -7.62 -18.68
C GLU A 110 20.21 -7.15 -19.20
N VAL A 111 20.55 -5.90 -18.87
CA VAL A 111 21.87 -5.33 -19.11
C VAL A 111 22.49 -5.03 -17.75
N ASP A 112 23.64 -5.64 -17.48
CA ASP A 112 24.40 -5.39 -16.24
C ASP A 112 24.79 -3.90 -16.17
N THR A 113 24.37 -3.23 -15.10
CA THR A 113 24.58 -1.80 -14.91
C THR A 113 26.03 -1.44 -14.58
N THR A 114 26.86 -2.41 -14.19
CA THR A 114 28.27 -2.22 -13.82
C THR A 114 29.19 -2.29 -15.03
N ASP A 115 28.96 -3.24 -15.95
CA ASP A 115 29.86 -3.47 -17.09
C ASP A 115 29.19 -3.45 -18.47
N GLY A 116 27.86 -3.32 -18.54
CA GLY A 116 27.09 -3.24 -19.77
C GLY A 116 26.98 -4.57 -20.52
N SER A 117 27.33 -5.69 -19.90
CA SER A 117 27.12 -7.01 -20.47
C SER A 117 25.62 -7.34 -20.53
N ILE A 118 25.24 -8.15 -21.53
CA ILE A 118 23.86 -8.60 -21.72
C ILE A 118 23.73 -9.98 -21.09
N GLY A 119 22.67 -10.20 -20.32
CA GLY A 119 22.38 -11.50 -19.71
C GLY A 119 22.32 -12.65 -20.72
N ASP A 120 22.69 -13.85 -20.28
CA ASP A 120 22.69 -15.04 -21.14
C ASP A 120 21.26 -15.58 -21.38
N ASP A 121 20.33 -15.30 -20.45
CA ASP A 121 18.94 -15.75 -20.50
C ASP A 121 17.97 -14.57 -20.70
N PRO A 122 16.87 -14.75 -21.46
CA PRO A 122 15.83 -13.74 -21.56
C PRO A 122 15.17 -13.43 -20.20
N ILE A 123 14.67 -12.21 -20.05
CA ILE A 123 13.86 -11.80 -18.89
C ILE A 123 12.62 -12.69 -18.82
N ASP A 124 12.49 -13.44 -17.72
CA ASP A 124 11.30 -14.25 -17.38
C ASP A 124 10.51 -13.54 -16.27
N GLY A 125 9.48 -12.78 -16.65
CA GLY A 125 8.67 -11.97 -15.73
C GLY A 125 8.68 -10.49 -16.09
N ALA A 126 8.97 -9.65 -15.10
CA ALA A 126 9.02 -8.19 -15.23
C ALA A 126 10.45 -7.68 -15.00
N LEU A 127 10.78 -6.57 -15.67
CA LEU A 127 11.95 -5.78 -15.32
C LEU A 127 11.59 -4.87 -14.14
N GLU A 128 12.25 -5.04 -12.99
CA GLU A 128 12.05 -4.21 -11.81
C GLU A 128 12.86 -2.90 -11.92
N VAL A 129 12.20 -1.76 -11.74
CA VAL A 129 12.82 -0.44 -11.78
C VAL A 129 12.22 0.42 -10.69
N THR A 130 13.03 0.91 -9.77
CA THR A 130 12.59 1.90 -8.77
C THR A 130 12.06 3.15 -9.44
N GLU A 131 10.99 3.71 -8.89
CA GLU A 131 10.47 5.01 -9.31
C GLU A 131 11.60 6.05 -9.40
N GLY A 132 11.50 6.98 -10.36
CA GLY A 132 12.53 8.00 -10.57
C GLY A 132 13.87 7.51 -11.13
N ALA A 133 14.13 6.20 -11.09
CA ALA A 133 15.37 5.59 -11.54
C ALA A 133 15.32 5.19 -13.02
N THR A 134 16.48 4.83 -13.54
CA THR A 134 16.64 4.34 -14.91
C THR A 134 17.17 2.93 -14.91
N ALA A 135 16.61 2.08 -15.76
CA ALA A 135 17.14 0.76 -16.07
C ALA A 135 17.49 0.67 -17.56
N THR A 136 18.27 -0.35 -17.92
CA THR A 136 18.56 -0.66 -19.32
C THR A 136 18.21 -2.10 -19.61
N TYR A 137 17.58 -2.33 -20.75
CA TYR A 137 17.34 -3.66 -21.26
C TYR A 137 17.76 -3.76 -22.73
N ALA A 138 18.11 -4.97 -23.14
CA ALA A 138 18.50 -5.29 -24.49
C ALA A 138 17.33 -5.95 -25.23
N VAL A 139 17.08 -5.50 -26.46
CA VAL A 139 16.11 -6.09 -27.39
C VAL A 139 16.88 -6.87 -28.45
N LYS A 140 16.61 -8.16 -28.55
CA LYS A 140 17.21 -9.05 -29.54
C LYS A 140 16.15 -9.52 -30.52
N LEU A 141 16.48 -9.45 -31.81
CA LEU A 141 15.70 -10.09 -32.86
C LEU A 141 16.27 -11.48 -33.14
N THR A 142 15.47 -12.53 -32.90
CA THR A 142 15.93 -13.93 -32.92
C THR A 142 16.15 -14.48 -34.33
N GLU A 143 15.24 -14.21 -35.28
CA GLU A 143 15.36 -14.61 -36.70
C GLU A 143 14.50 -13.70 -37.61
N GLY A 144 15.06 -12.91 -38.54
CA GLY A 144 14.21 -12.03 -39.38
C GLY A 144 14.95 -11.24 -40.45
N THR A 145 14.22 -10.42 -41.21
CA THR A 145 14.78 -9.41 -42.11
C THR A 145 15.04 -8.09 -41.38
N GLU A 146 15.52 -7.07 -42.09
CA GLU A 146 15.54 -5.68 -41.60
C GLU A 146 14.17 -5.29 -41.02
N ALA A 147 14.17 -4.68 -39.83
CA ALA A 147 12.96 -4.32 -39.10
C ALA A 147 13.10 -2.95 -38.42
N GLU A 148 12.04 -2.14 -38.51
CA GLU A 148 11.89 -0.89 -37.77
C GLU A 148 10.88 -1.12 -36.64
N VAL A 149 11.37 -1.17 -35.41
CA VAL A 149 10.55 -1.45 -34.22
C VAL A 149 10.17 -0.13 -33.56
N THR A 150 8.87 0.11 -33.40
CA THR A 150 8.35 1.22 -32.61
C THR A 150 8.10 0.77 -31.19
N LEU A 151 8.58 1.54 -30.21
CA LEU A 151 8.37 1.29 -28.79
C LEU A 151 7.29 2.23 -28.27
N THR A 152 6.26 1.65 -27.65
CA THR A 152 5.17 2.39 -27.01
C THR A 152 5.17 2.05 -25.53
N ALA A 153 5.62 3.00 -24.70
CA ALA A 153 5.59 2.89 -23.25
C ALA A 153 4.20 3.29 -22.71
N ALA A 154 3.66 2.49 -21.77
CA ALA A 154 2.50 2.88 -20.98
C ALA A 154 2.81 4.08 -20.06
N PRO A 155 1.79 4.82 -19.57
CA PRO A 155 2.00 5.80 -18.50
C PRO A 155 2.72 5.17 -17.30
N GLY A 156 3.57 5.93 -16.61
CA GLY A 156 4.42 5.43 -15.52
C GLY A 156 5.86 5.13 -15.95
N VAL A 157 6.10 4.88 -17.24
CA VAL A 157 7.45 4.64 -17.78
C VAL A 157 7.70 5.41 -19.06
N THR A 158 8.97 5.71 -19.31
CA THR A 158 9.43 6.26 -20.58
C THR A 158 10.61 5.45 -21.12
N VAL A 159 10.78 5.46 -22.44
CA VAL A 159 11.86 4.73 -23.11
C VAL A 159 12.62 5.63 -24.07
N ASN A 160 13.92 5.41 -24.16
CA ASN A 160 14.81 6.08 -25.11
C ASN A 160 15.85 5.08 -25.65
N PRO A 161 15.92 4.88 -26.98
CA PRO A 161 15.11 5.50 -28.03
C PRO A 161 13.67 4.94 -28.08
N THR A 162 12.75 5.66 -28.73
CA THR A 162 11.37 5.19 -28.99
C THR A 162 11.23 4.38 -30.27
N SER A 163 12.33 4.19 -31.02
CA SER A 163 12.38 3.36 -32.23
C SER A 163 13.73 2.68 -32.36
N LEU A 164 13.74 1.43 -32.79
CA LEU A 164 14.93 0.62 -33.01
C LEU A 164 14.99 0.15 -34.46
N THR A 165 16.11 0.42 -35.14
CA THR A 165 16.35 -0.05 -36.51
C THR A 165 17.29 -1.25 -36.45
N PHE A 166 16.78 -2.43 -36.82
CA PHE A 166 17.56 -3.66 -36.95
C PHE A 166 17.99 -3.82 -38.40
N PRO A 167 19.26 -3.55 -38.77
CA PRO A 167 19.72 -3.54 -40.17
C PRO A 167 19.90 -4.94 -40.79
N HIS A 168 19.75 -6.02 -40.00
CA HIS A 168 20.02 -7.43 -40.29
C HIS A 168 20.82 -7.71 -41.57
N THR A 169 22.12 -7.96 -41.40
CA THR A 169 22.98 -8.46 -42.48
C THR A 169 23.43 -9.89 -42.17
N ASP A 170 23.02 -10.85 -43.01
CA ASP A 170 23.55 -12.21 -43.13
C ASP A 170 23.99 -12.93 -41.82
N GLY A 171 23.02 -13.20 -40.92
CA GLY A 171 23.18 -14.24 -39.90
C GLY A 171 23.81 -13.84 -38.56
N THR A 172 23.90 -12.54 -38.25
CA THR A 172 24.17 -12.05 -36.88
C THR A 172 22.87 -11.62 -36.21
N SER A 173 22.68 -12.01 -34.95
CA SER A 173 21.61 -11.45 -34.11
C SER A 173 22.01 -10.04 -33.72
N ASP A 174 21.24 -9.06 -34.19
CA ASP A 174 21.42 -7.67 -33.77
C ASP A 174 20.79 -7.50 -32.38
N THR A 175 21.51 -6.83 -31.48
CA THR A 175 21.01 -6.52 -30.13
C THR A 175 21.15 -5.03 -29.90
N LEU A 176 20.06 -4.39 -29.50
CA LEU A 176 20.01 -2.95 -29.28
C LEU A 176 19.57 -2.66 -27.85
N ILE A 177 20.15 -1.62 -27.26
CA ILE A 177 19.89 -1.24 -25.87
C ILE A 177 18.83 -0.14 -25.82
N VAL A 178 17.90 -0.30 -24.90
CA VAL A 178 16.88 0.70 -24.57
C VAL A 178 17.13 1.15 -23.14
N VAL A 179 17.14 2.47 -22.94
CA VAL A 179 17.09 3.07 -21.60
C VAL A 179 15.62 3.25 -21.24
N LEU A 180 15.23 2.69 -20.11
CA LEU A 180 13.92 2.85 -19.51
C LEU A 180 14.03 3.75 -18.27
N THR A 181 13.02 4.57 -18.02
CA THR A 181 12.92 5.42 -16.83
C THR A 181 11.53 5.29 -16.24
N ALA A 182 11.44 4.86 -14.98
CA ALA A 182 10.21 4.89 -14.22
C ALA A 182 9.95 6.32 -13.73
N THR A 183 8.71 6.78 -13.82
CA THR A 183 8.33 8.12 -13.35
C THR A 183 7.80 8.01 -11.94
N HIS A 184 8.28 8.87 -11.03
CA HIS A 184 7.65 9.01 -9.71
C HIS A 184 6.17 9.30 -9.84
N ASP A 185 5.37 8.67 -9.00
CA ASP A 185 4.04 9.12 -8.65
C ASP A 185 3.94 9.52 -7.17
N LEU A 186 2.77 9.33 -6.55
CA LEU A 186 2.46 9.83 -5.20
C LEU A 186 1.70 8.79 -4.37
N ASP A 187 1.66 7.54 -4.82
CA ASP A 187 1.12 6.45 -4.02
C ASP A 187 2.23 5.54 -3.47
N VAL A 188 1.85 4.50 -2.74
CA VAL A 188 2.78 3.67 -1.96
C VAL A 188 2.75 2.21 -2.42
N GLU A 189 2.32 1.99 -3.66
CA GLU A 189 2.13 0.66 -4.23
C GLU A 189 3.11 0.42 -5.38
N ASN A 190 3.39 -0.84 -5.68
CA ASN A 190 4.18 -1.18 -6.88
C ASN A 190 3.24 -1.41 -8.06
N GLU A 191 3.61 -0.89 -9.23
CA GLU A 191 2.79 -0.97 -10.44
C GLU A 191 3.46 -1.80 -11.54
N ASP A 192 2.70 -2.73 -12.10
CA ASP A 192 3.07 -3.37 -13.36
C ASP A 192 2.58 -2.54 -14.55
N VAL A 193 3.53 -2.04 -15.33
CA VAL A 193 3.30 -1.34 -16.59
C VAL A 193 3.94 -2.10 -17.75
N THR A 194 3.63 -1.72 -18.99
CA THR A 194 4.11 -2.44 -20.17
C THR A 194 4.77 -1.52 -21.19
N VAL A 195 5.80 -2.04 -21.86
CA VAL A 195 6.39 -1.44 -23.05
C VAL A 195 6.12 -2.36 -24.23
N THR A 196 5.30 -1.90 -25.17
CA THR A 196 4.95 -2.64 -26.39
C THR A 196 5.97 -2.33 -27.49
N HIS A 197 6.51 -3.38 -28.10
CA HIS A 197 7.41 -3.35 -29.24
C HIS A 197 6.66 -3.87 -30.45
N SER A 198 6.47 -2.99 -31.44
CA SER A 198 5.69 -3.28 -32.65
C SER A 198 6.55 -3.08 -33.89
N ALA A 199 6.45 -4.01 -34.85
CA ALA A 199 7.10 -3.91 -36.15
C ALA A 199 6.18 -4.49 -37.23
N ASP A 200 6.28 -3.96 -38.46
CA ASP A 200 5.51 -4.47 -39.60
C ASP A 200 5.91 -5.91 -39.93
N ASP A 201 4.93 -6.79 -40.12
CA ASP A 201 5.09 -8.24 -40.36
C ASP A 201 5.52 -9.08 -39.13
N PHE A 202 5.50 -8.50 -37.92
CA PHE A 202 5.77 -9.18 -36.65
C PHE A 202 4.55 -9.10 -35.71
N ASP A 203 4.42 -10.06 -34.80
CA ASP A 203 3.49 -9.92 -33.67
C ASP A 203 4.09 -8.95 -32.64
N ASP A 204 3.23 -8.19 -31.96
CA ASP A 204 3.66 -7.31 -30.88
C ASP A 204 4.28 -8.12 -29.73
N ALA A 205 5.40 -7.62 -29.22
CA ALA A 205 6.03 -8.14 -28.01
C ALA A 205 5.95 -7.12 -26.88
N THR A 206 5.62 -7.57 -25.68
CA THR A 206 5.50 -6.70 -24.50
C THR A 206 6.55 -7.05 -23.48
N LEU A 207 7.29 -6.05 -23.01
CA LEU A 207 8.06 -6.15 -21.77
C LEU A 207 7.18 -5.65 -20.63
N THR A 208 6.96 -6.47 -19.61
CA THR A 208 6.39 -6.01 -18.34
C THR A 208 7.48 -5.34 -17.53
N VAL A 209 7.15 -4.22 -16.90
CA VAL A 209 8.04 -3.45 -16.03
C VAL A 209 7.29 -3.25 -14.72
N THR A 210 7.92 -3.61 -13.61
CA THR A 210 7.40 -3.33 -12.28
C THR A 210 8.08 -2.05 -11.78
N SER A 211 7.30 -0.96 -11.70
CA SER A 211 7.71 0.27 -11.02
C SER A 211 7.74 -0.04 -9.53
N MET A 212 8.91 0.03 -8.90
CA MET A 212 9.04 -0.24 -7.47
C MET A 212 8.92 1.08 -6.71
N ASP A 213 7.92 1.15 -5.86
CA ASP A 213 7.70 2.29 -4.98
C ASP A 213 8.88 2.56 -4.05
N GLU A 214 9.13 3.84 -3.84
CA GLU A 214 10.20 4.36 -2.98
C GLU A 214 9.70 5.37 -1.96
N ASP A 215 8.38 5.55 -1.86
CA ASP A 215 7.75 6.46 -0.93
C ASP A 215 7.98 6.02 0.52
N VAL A 216 8.19 7.03 1.37
CA VAL A 216 8.32 6.83 2.81
C VAL A 216 6.95 7.00 3.45
N THR A 217 6.53 6.03 4.26
CA THR A 217 5.41 6.19 5.19
C THR A 217 5.94 6.45 6.60
N LEU A 218 5.57 7.60 7.19
CA LEU A 218 5.82 7.92 8.59
C LEU A 218 4.60 7.56 9.44
N THR A 219 4.75 6.60 10.36
CA THR A 219 3.69 6.18 11.29
C THR A 219 3.93 6.67 12.72
N VAL A 220 3.00 7.42 13.29
CA VAL A 220 3.02 7.82 14.71
C VAL A 220 2.22 6.82 15.54
N GLY A 221 2.86 6.17 16.51
CA GLY A 221 2.27 5.07 17.28
C GLY A 221 1.19 5.45 18.30
N GLU A 222 0.85 6.71 18.42
CA GLU A 222 -0.17 7.22 19.34
C GLU A 222 -1.11 8.17 18.58
N SER A 223 -2.42 8.05 18.83
CA SER A 223 -3.43 8.89 18.20
C SER A 223 -3.99 9.94 19.14
N SER A 224 -3.94 9.70 20.46
CA SER A 224 -4.37 10.69 21.42
C SER A 224 -3.69 10.56 22.79
N ILE A 225 -3.63 11.68 23.49
CA ILE A 225 -3.18 11.79 24.87
C ILE A 225 -4.21 12.63 25.65
N THR A 226 -4.24 12.48 26.97
CA THR A 226 -5.14 13.26 27.83
C THR A 226 -4.35 14.37 28.49
N GLU A 227 -4.90 15.57 28.49
CA GLU A 227 -4.48 16.69 29.33
C GLU A 227 -4.36 16.25 30.80
N GLY A 228 -3.37 16.77 31.53
CA GLY A 228 -3.11 16.34 32.91
C GLY A 228 -2.68 14.87 33.09
N GLY A 229 -2.65 14.10 32.01
CA GLY A 229 -2.36 12.69 31.97
C GLY A 229 -0.88 12.37 32.20
N ALA A 230 -0.61 11.08 32.44
CA ALA A 230 0.76 10.61 32.45
C ALA A 230 1.36 10.75 31.04
N ALA A 231 2.61 11.22 30.97
CA ALA A 231 3.40 11.27 29.75
C ALA A 231 3.33 9.94 28.98
N LYS A 232 3.11 10.02 27.67
CA LYS A 232 2.93 8.88 26.77
C LYS A 232 4.18 8.66 25.96
N THR A 233 4.70 7.44 26.03
CA THR A 233 5.85 7.02 25.24
C THR A 233 5.41 6.02 24.18
N PHE A 234 5.73 6.31 22.93
CA PHE A 234 5.35 5.50 21.76
C PHE A 234 6.45 5.54 20.70
N ASN A 235 6.39 4.61 19.76
CA ASN A 235 7.31 4.56 18.63
C ASN A 235 6.76 5.37 17.47
N VAL A 236 7.66 6.05 16.77
CA VAL A 236 7.44 6.58 15.43
C VAL A 236 8.25 5.72 14.47
N TYR A 237 7.64 5.34 13.35
CA TYR A 237 8.24 4.47 12.34
C TYR A 237 8.35 5.23 11.03
N ALA A 238 9.46 5.10 10.34
CA ALA A 238 9.55 5.41 8.91
C ALA A 238 9.70 4.09 8.17
N THR A 239 8.87 3.84 7.16
CA THR A 239 8.86 2.59 6.39
C THR A 239 8.84 2.84 4.90
N LEU A 240 9.54 2.02 4.13
CA LEU A 240 9.52 1.98 2.67
C LEU A 240 8.77 0.73 2.20
N THR A 241 8.17 0.80 1.01
CA THR A 241 7.54 -0.35 0.34
C THR A 241 8.58 -1.30 -0.24
N ASN A 242 9.74 -0.79 -0.65
CA ASN A 242 10.86 -1.56 -1.18
C ASN A 242 12.22 -1.14 -0.58
N GLU A 243 13.20 -2.05 -0.62
CA GLU A 243 14.57 -1.75 -0.20
C GLU A 243 15.23 -0.73 -1.13
N GLN A 244 16.04 0.16 -0.56
CA GLN A 244 16.78 1.20 -1.29
C GLN A 244 18.28 0.94 -1.22
N GLU A 245 19.01 1.27 -2.28
CA GLU A 245 20.47 1.08 -2.34
C GLU A 245 21.25 2.16 -1.57
N ALA A 246 20.58 3.26 -1.22
CA ALA A 246 21.16 4.37 -0.46
C ALA A 246 20.36 4.63 0.83
N ASP A 247 21.03 5.27 1.79
CA ASP A 247 20.37 5.71 3.02
C ASP A 247 19.30 6.77 2.71
N VAL A 248 18.10 6.59 3.28
CA VAL A 248 16.98 7.53 3.17
C VAL A 248 16.83 8.30 4.48
N PRO A 249 17.29 9.56 4.56
CA PRO A 249 17.11 10.39 5.75
C PRO A 249 15.68 10.91 5.85
N VAL A 250 15.10 10.82 7.04
CA VAL A 250 13.75 11.27 7.37
C VAL A 250 13.82 12.27 8.52
N ALA A 251 13.76 13.56 8.19
CA ALA A 251 13.69 14.61 9.19
C ALA A 251 12.23 14.83 9.60
N TRP A 252 11.94 14.86 10.89
CA TRP A 252 10.56 14.98 11.36
C TRP A 252 10.44 15.70 12.71
N SER A 253 9.25 16.21 12.99
CA SER A 253 8.96 16.96 14.21
C SER A 253 7.47 17.00 14.51
N PHE A 254 7.12 17.39 15.74
CA PHE A 254 5.78 17.83 16.09
C PHE A 254 5.66 19.34 15.95
N GLY A 255 4.52 19.82 15.46
CA GLY A 255 4.18 21.25 15.41
C GLY A 255 2.99 21.54 14.51
N GLY A 256 2.41 22.73 14.64
CA GLY A 256 1.12 23.04 14.01
C GLY A 256 -0.03 22.31 14.72
N GLY A 257 -1.19 22.24 14.06
CA GLY A 257 -2.43 21.79 14.69
C GLY A 257 -3.19 22.94 15.36
N THR A 258 -4.15 22.61 16.22
CA THR A 258 -4.87 23.61 17.03
C THR A 258 -4.17 23.91 18.36
N ALA A 259 -3.47 22.92 18.92
CA ALA A 259 -2.72 23.08 20.16
C ALA A 259 -1.56 24.07 19.99
N VAL A 260 -1.44 24.98 20.94
CA VAL A 260 -0.32 25.90 21.08
C VAL A 260 0.84 25.24 21.83
N ALA A 261 1.94 25.99 21.98
CA ALA A 261 3.16 25.46 22.60
C ALA A 261 3.07 25.33 24.13
N ALA A 262 2.01 25.85 24.74
CA ALA A 262 1.79 25.77 26.19
C ALA A 262 1.15 24.43 26.59
N ASP A 263 0.47 23.75 25.67
CA ASP A 263 -0.44 22.63 25.99
C ASP A 263 0.28 21.29 25.90
N TRP A 264 1.50 21.26 25.36
CA TRP A 264 2.27 20.02 25.25
C TRP A 264 3.78 20.21 25.27
N THR A 265 4.47 19.12 25.58
CA THR A 265 5.93 18.98 25.41
C THR A 265 6.27 17.62 24.80
N ALA A 266 7.24 17.59 23.88
CA ALA A 266 7.79 16.36 23.33
C ALA A 266 9.28 16.23 23.67
N THR A 267 9.71 15.01 23.99
CA THR A 267 11.11 14.66 24.25
C THR A 267 11.52 13.42 23.47
N ASN A 268 12.83 13.28 23.23
CA ASN A 268 13.42 12.23 22.38
C ASN A 268 12.97 12.26 20.91
N VAL A 269 12.53 13.42 20.41
CA VAL A 269 12.32 13.65 18.98
C VAL A 269 13.68 13.71 18.29
N ALA A 270 13.94 12.78 17.39
CA ALA A 270 15.18 12.70 16.62
C ALA A 270 14.89 12.23 15.19
N ASP A 271 15.61 12.80 14.22
CA ASP A 271 15.55 12.38 12.83
C ASP A 271 15.91 10.90 12.67
N MET A 272 15.28 10.24 11.69
CA MET A 272 15.50 8.83 11.36
C MET A 272 16.34 8.71 10.09
N THR A 273 16.95 7.55 9.89
CA THR A 273 17.64 7.20 8.65
C THR A 273 17.39 5.74 8.36
N ILE A 274 16.55 5.47 7.35
CA ILE A 274 16.38 4.12 6.84
C ILE A 274 17.65 3.79 6.05
N THR A 275 18.53 2.98 6.64
CA THR A 275 19.83 2.68 6.03
C THR A 275 19.66 1.80 4.79
N ALA A 276 20.57 1.92 3.82
CA ALA A 276 20.57 1.11 2.61
C ALA A 276 20.37 -0.40 2.90
N GLY A 277 19.51 -1.04 2.11
CA GLY A 277 19.13 -2.45 2.27
C GLY A 277 18.20 -2.75 3.47
N ASN A 278 17.72 -1.73 4.18
CA ASN A 278 16.63 -1.86 5.15
C ASN A 278 15.38 -1.13 4.65
N MET A 279 14.23 -1.55 5.15
CA MET A 279 12.93 -0.97 4.77
C MET A 279 12.30 -0.13 5.88
N SER A 280 12.95 -0.01 7.04
CA SER A 280 12.41 0.79 8.14
C SER A 280 13.46 1.31 9.10
N ASP A 281 13.11 2.40 9.79
CA ASP A 281 13.78 2.90 10.98
C ASP A 281 12.73 3.33 12.01
N THR A 282 13.12 3.44 13.28
CA THR A 282 12.20 3.78 14.36
C THR A 282 12.86 4.60 15.46
N VAL A 283 12.08 5.50 16.04
CA VAL A 283 12.47 6.30 17.20
C VAL A 283 11.39 6.23 18.27
N GLU A 284 11.80 6.08 19.53
CA GLU A 284 10.91 6.13 20.69
C GLU A 284 10.81 7.58 21.19
N VAL A 285 9.58 8.07 21.32
CA VAL A 285 9.28 9.47 21.61
C VAL A 285 8.34 9.55 22.79
N THR A 286 8.51 10.57 23.64
CA THR A 286 7.61 10.85 24.75
C THR A 286 6.90 12.17 24.55
N LEU A 287 5.58 12.14 24.48
CA LEU A 287 4.69 13.29 24.41
C LEU A 287 3.94 13.46 25.73
N THR A 288 3.87 14.68 26.23
CA THR A 288 3.15 15.04 27.47
C THR A 288 2.21 16.18 27.15
N ALA A 289 0.92 16.03 27.44
CA ALA A 289 -0.01 17.15 27.49
C ALA A 289 0.18 17.85 28.84
N ASN A 290 0.37 19.15 28.80
CA ASN A 290 0.44 19.98 30.00
C ASN A 290 -0.99 20.15 30.54
N ASP A 291 -1.08 20.55 31.79
CA ASP A 291 -2.32 20.57 32.56
C ASP A 291 -2.64 22.01 32.94
N ASP A 292 -3.82 22.54 32.63
CA ASP A 292 -4.22 23.87 33.09
C ASP A 292 -5.66 24.00 33.59
N VAL A 293 -6.42 25.05 33.28
CA VAL A 293 -7.82 25.20 33.75
C VAL A 293 -8.70 25.82 32.65
N GLU A 294 -8.12 26.04 31.47
CA GLU A 294 -8.79 26.68 30.37
C GLU A 294 -9.63 25.63 29.65
N ILE A 295 -10.91 25.93 29.45
CA ILE A 295 -11.78 25.05 28.68
C ILE A 295 -11.53 25.36 27.21
N GLU A 296 -10.74 24.51 26.56
CA GLU A 296 -10.27 24.70 25.18
C GLU A 296 -10.93 23.67 24.24
N GLY A 297 -11.36 22.54 24.80
CA GLY A 297 -11.86 21.38 24.07
C GLY A 297 -10.73 20.61 23.40
N ASP A 298 -11.04 19.46 22.78
CA ASP A 298 -10.02 18.62 22.15
C ASP A 298 -9.21 19.36 21.08
N GLU A 299 -7.88 19.31 21.22
CA GLU A 299 -6.93 19.96 20.33
C GLU A 299 -6.03 18.96 19.59
N THR A 300 -5.26 19.41 18.60
CA THR A 300 -4.32 18.56 17.87
C THR A 300 -2.90 19.12 17.85
N VAL A 301 -1.92 18.21 17.92
CA VAL A 301 -0.52 18.46 17.56
C VAL A 301 -0.17 17.64 16.32
N ASN A 302 0.22 18.31 15.23
CA ASN A 302 0.50 17.63 13.97
C ASN A 302 1.92 17.05 13.95
N ALA A 303 2.07 15.88 13.32
CA ALA A 303 3.36 15.38 12.88
C ALA A 303 3.71 16.00 11.53
N GLN A 304 4.98 16.36 11.34
CA GLN A 304 5.50 16.91 10.10
C GLN A 304 6.81 16.21 9.78
N ALA A 305 7.01 15.85 8.52
CA ALA A 305 8.24 15.22 8.08
C ALA A 305 8.64 15.66 6.68
N THR A 306 9.92 15.44 6.40
CA THR A 306 10.56 15.69 5.11
C THR A 306 11.61 14.64 4.85
N THR A 307 11.69 14.21 3.60
CA THR A 307 12.60 13.20 3.07
C THR A 307 13.51 13.83 2.03
N ALA A 308 14.71 13.28 1.85
CA ALA A 308 15.63 13.76 0.82
C ALA A 308 15.25 13.19 -0.56
N GLY A 309 14.29 13.86 -1.23
CA GLY A 309 13.96 13.59 -2.63
C GLY A 309 12.82 12.60 -2.86
N GLN A 310 12.55 11.69 -1.91
CA GLN A 310 11.41 10.78 -2.00
C GLN A 310 10.11 11.47 -1.60
N PRO A 311 8.97 11.15 -2.23
CA PRO A 311 7.67 11.52 -1.69
C PRO A 311 7.41 10.83 -0.33
N LEU A 312 6.40 11.34 0.40
CA LEU A 312 6.22 11.05 1.83
C LEU A 312 4.74 11.04 2.21
N HIS A 313 4.34 9.98 2.92
CA HIS A 313 3.01 9.76 3.47
C HIS A 313 3.03 9.77 5.01
N LEU A 314 2.05 10.41 5.67
CA LEU A 314 1.98 10.55 7.15
C LEU A 314 0.72 9.88 7.71
N VAL A 315 0.86 9.07 8.78
CA VAL A 315 -0.25 8.31 9.39
C VAL A 315 -0.08 8.11 10.92
N PRO A 316 -0.96 8.59 11.81
CA PRO A 316 -1.80 9.76 11.58
C PRO A 316 -0.92 11.01 11.35
N ASP A 317 -1.51 12.01 10.72
CA ASP A 317 -0.90 13.33 10.56
C ASP A 317 -0.99 14.19 11.83
N ALA A 318 -1.73 13.74 12.85
CA ALA A 318 -1.86 14.42 14.14
C ALA A 318 -2.11 13.48 15.33
N VAL A 319 -1.71 13.94 16.52
CA VAL A 319 -2.08 13.38 17.82
C VAL A 319 -3.07 14.33 18.48
N THR A 320 -4.21 13.82 18.96
CA THR A 320 -5.22 14.62 19.68
C THR A 320 -4.84 14.77 21.15
N ILE A 321 -4.86 15.99 21.66
CA ILE A 321 -4.85 16.29 23.10
C ILE A 321 -6.31 16.39 23.53
N MET A 322 -6.73 15.45 24.37
CA MET A 322 -8.07 15.42 24.93
C MET A 322 -8.11 16.32 26.15
N ASP A 323 -8.91 17.37 26.07
CA ASP A 323 -9.15 18.32 27.15
C ASP A 323 -9.77 17.59 28.36
N ASP A 324 -9.30 17.93 29.56
CA ASP A 324 -9.77 17.32 30.80
C ASP A 324 -10.44 18.31 31.77
N ASP A 325 -10.74 19.51 31.28
CA ASP A 325 -11.29 20.62 32.04
C ASP A 325 -12.81 20.79 31.82
N PRO A 326 -13.64 20.32 32.77
CA PRO A 326 -15.10 20.31 32.62
C PRO A 326 -15.73 21.70 32.65
N ASP A 327 -16.75 21.90 31.81
CA ASP A 327 -17.68 23.03 31.91
C ASP A 327 -18.84 22.69 32.86
N VAL A 328 -19.03 23.50 33.90
CA VAL A 328 -20.00 23.25 34.97
C VAL A 328 -21.08 24.34 35.01
N THR A 329 -22.33 23.94 34.83
CA THR A 329 -23.49 24.84 34.90
C THR A 329 -24.31 24.59 36.17
N LEU A 330 -24.64 25.66 36.90
CA LEU A 330 -25.61 25.61 37.99
C LEU A 330 -27.04 25.70 37.47
N THR A 331 -27.94 24.96 38.10
CA THR A 331 -29.37 24.98 37.83
C THR A 331 -30.15 25.23 39.12
N VAL A 332 -31.19 26.07 39.03
CA VAL A 332 -32.11 26.34 40.14
C VAL A 332 -33.56 26.21 39.67
N THR A 333 -34.39 25.52 40.46
CA THR A 333 -35.81 25.33 40.18
C THR A 333 -36.66 25.55 41.44
N PRO A 334 -37.71 26.40 41.40
CA PRO A 334 -38.04 27.30 40.30
C PRO A 334 -37.01 28.44 40.15
N SER A 335 -36.91 29.02 38.95
CA SER A 335 -36.08 30.21 38.67
C SER A 335 -36.80 31.54 38.96
N SER A 336 -38.04 31.48 39.43
CA SER A 336 -38.76 32.65 39.89
C SER A 336 -39.63 32.33 41.10
N LEU A 337 -39.76 33.30 41.99
CA LEU A 337 -40.64 33.29 43.15
C LEU A 337 -41.54 34.52 43.08
N ASN A 338 -42.72 34.44 43.68
CA ASN A 338 -43.56 35.61 43.87
C ASN A 338 -43.36 36.12 45.29
N GLU A 339 -43.45 37.43 45.42
CA GLU A 339 -43.51 38.08 46.72
C GLU A 339 -44.78 37.72 47.49
N GLY A 340 -44.67 37.48 48.80
CA GLY A 340 -45.82 37.21 49.69
C GLY A 340 -46.60 35.92 49.49
N ASP A 341 -46.27 35.12 48.48
CA ASP A 341 -46.88 33.81 48.24
C ASP A 341 -46.44 32.75 49.26
N GLY A 342 -45.58 33.13 50.20
CA GLY A 342 -45.05 32.30 51.27
C GLY A 342 -43.86 31.45 50.84
N ALA A 343 -43.38 30.66 51.78
CA ALA A 343 -42.18 29.84 51.61
C ALA A 343 -42.26 28.87 50.40
N THR A 344 -41.33 29.04 49.47
CA THR A 344 -41.11 28.18 48.30
C THR A 344 -39.77 27.48 48.41
N THR A 345 -39.72 26.19 48.04
CA THR A 345 -38.47 25.43 48.02
C THR A 345 -37.75 25.62 46.69
N LEU A 346 -36.58 26.23 46.73
CA LEU A 346 -35.59 26.21 45.65
C LEU A 346 -34.85 24.88 45.69
N THR A 347 -34.71 24.24 44.53
CA THR A 347 -33.85 23.07 44.32
C THR A 347 -32.67 23.51 43.47
N ILE A 348 -31.46 23.26 43.95
CA ILE A 348 -30.20 23.67 43.33
C ILE A 348 -29.41 22.41 42.99
N SER A 349 -28.91 22.34 41.76
CA SER A 349 -28.05 21.28 41.25
C SER A 349 -26.96 21.86 40.34
N ALA A 350 -25.95 21.06 40.06
CA ALA A 350 -24.90 21.35 39.09
C ALA A 350 -24.84 20.20 38.08
N GLU A 351 -24.58 20.56 36.82
CA GLU A 351 -24.32 19.62 35.74
C GLU A 351 -22.98 19.98 35.10
N SER A 352 -22.25 18.94 34.70
CA SER A 352 -20.98 19.02 34.01
C SER A 352 -21.11 18.33 32.66
N ASP A 353 -20.49 18.89 31.63
CA ASP A 353 -20.47 18.32 30.28
C ASP A 353 -19.67 17.01 30.18
N MET A 354 -18.69 16.82 31.07
CA MET A 354 -17.91 15.59 31.19
C MET A 354 -17.89 15.03 32.61
N ALA A 355 -17.49 13.76 32.75
CA ALA A 355 -17.47 13.07 34.03
C ALA A 355 -16.33 13.58 34.91
N MET A 356 -16.63 13.97 36.14
CA MET A 356 -15.65 14.59 37.02
C MET A 356 -14.47 13.66 37.35
N PRO A 357 -13.21 14.11 37.18
CA PRO A 357 -12.02 13.32 37.51
C PRO A 357 -11.85 13.07 39.02
N GLY A 358 -12.46 13.91 39.86
CA GLY A 358 -12.53 13.75 41.30
C GLY A 358 -13.83 14.32 41.87
N VAL A 359 -13.89 14.56 43.19
CA VAL A 359 -15.10 15.13 43.81
C VAL A 359 -15.04 16.64 43.72
N LEU A 360 -16.07 17.25 43.13
CA LEU A 360 -16.25 18.69 43.04
C LEU A 360 -17.31 19.17 44.05
N ASN A 361 -16.95 20.16 44.88
CA ASN A 361 -17.87 20.85 45.77
C ASN A 361 -18.04 22.31 45.33
N VAL A 362 -19.26 22.69 44.99
CA VAL A 362 -19.63 24.06 44.65
C VAL A 362 -20.25 24.70 45.88
N LEU A 363 -19.59 25.72 46.44
CA LEU A 363 -20.13 26.51 47.55
C LEU A 363 -21.02 27.62 46.98
N VAL A 364 -22.30 27.31 46.82
CA VAL A 364 -23.30 28.21 46.26
C VAL A 364 -23.71 29.26 47.30
N SER A 365 -23.55 30.54 46.97
CA SER A 365 -24.06 31.67 47.76
C SER A 365 -25.39 32.16 47.18
N ILE A 366 -26.37 32.40 48.04
CA ILE A 366 -27.68 32.95 47.70
C ILE A 366 -27.78 34.30 48.41
N PRO A 367 -27.61 35.42 47.68
CA PRO A 367 -27.55 36.75 48.29
C PRO A 367 -28.97 37.24 48.60
N LEU A 368 -29.48 36.85 49.76
CA LEU A 368 -30.79 37.27 50.25
C LEU A 368 -30.62 38.46 51.19
N GLY A 369 -31.20 39.60 50.80
CA GLY A 369 -31.16 40.85 51.56
C GLY A 369 -32.04 40.82 52.82
N ASP A 370 -32.37 42.01 53.33
CA ASP A 370 -33.50 42.15 54.26
C ASP A 370 -34.82 41.83 53.54
N GLY A 371 -35.87 41.43 54.27
CA GLY A 371 -37.17 41.08 53.66
C GLY A 371 -37.35 39.62 53.28
N TYR A 372 -36.42 38.72 53.63
CA TYR A 372 -36.54 37.28 53.37
C TYR A 372 -36.54 36.47 54.66
N THR A 373 -37.30 35.36 54.68
CA THR A 373 -37.05 34.27 55.63
C THR A 373 -36.57 33.01 54.90
N VAL A 374 -35.58 32.33 55.47
CA VAL A 374 -35.00 31.12 54.92
C VAL A 374 -35.15 30.01 55.94
N ASN A 375 -35.78 28.90 55.52
CA ASN A 375 -36.14 27.79 56.40
C ASN A 375 -36.88 28.24 57.68
N GLY A 376 -37.64 29.34 57.58
CA GLY A 376 -38.43 29.92 58.68
C GLY A 376 -37.68 30.90 59.60
N GLU A 377 -36.43 31.25 59.29
CA GLU A 377 -35.65 32.24 60.04
C GLU A 377 -35.37 33.47 59.18
N ALA A 378 -35.54 34.68 59.72
CA ALA A 378 -35.22 35.91 59.00
C ALA A 378 -33.71 35.97 58.69
N THR A 379 -33.36 36.31 57.45
CA THR A 379 -31.96 36.36 56.98
C THR A 379 -31.17 37.51 57.61
N GLY A 380 -31.85 38.63 57.93
CA GLY A 380 -31.19 39.84 58.45
C GLY A 380 -30.08 40.37 57.53
N GLY A 381 -30.24 40.18 56.22
CA GLY A 381 -29.30 40.60 55.20
C GLY A 381 -28.03 39.74 55.06
N THR A 382 -28.01 38.52 55.61
CA THR A 382 -26.89 37.58 55.40
C THR A 382 -27.17 36.59 54.28
N ASP A 383 -26.19 36.44 53.38
CA ASP A 383 -26.18 35.41 52.34
C ASP A 383 -26.33 34.00 52.93
N GLN A 384 -27.10 33.17 52.24
CA GLN A 384 -27.22 31.76 52.57
C GLN A 384 -26.29 30.94 51.70
N THR A 385 -25.56 30.01 52.31
CA THR A 385 -24.64 29.14 51.58
C THR A 385 -25.10 27.69 51.61
N VAL A 386 -25.10 27.03 50.45
CA VAL A 386 -25.26 25.57 50.34
C VAL A 386 -24.11 24.97 49.55
N THR A 387 -23.82 23.69 49.81
CA THR A 387 -22.81 22.96 49.05
C THR A 387 -23.47 21.93 48.16
N VAL A 388 -23.26 22.07 46.86
CA VAL A 388 -23.65 21.09 45.85
C VAL A 388 -22.41 20.27 45.47
N THR A 389 -22.55 18.95 45.35
CA THR A 389 -21.42 18.04 45.14
C THR A 389 -21.65 17.20 43.89
N ILE A 390 -20.70 17.25 42.95
CA ILE A 390 -20.58 16.27 41.87
C ILE A 390 -19.51 15.25 42.30
N ASP A 391 -19.92 14.00 42.49
CA ASP A 391 -19.02 12.92 42.83
C ASP A 391 -18.17 12.48 41.62
N THR A 392 -17.03 11.84 41.90
CA THR A 392 -16.13 11.30 40.87
C THR A 392 -16.86 10.38 39.90
N GLY A 393 -16.61 10.57 38.61
CA GLY A 393 -17.19 9.78 37.52
C GLY A 393 -18.64 10.14 37.17
N ASN A 394 -19.24 11.12 37.85
CA ASN A 394 -20.57 11.62 37.53
C ASN A 394 -20.50 12.94 36.75
N THR A 395 -21.55 13.19 35.96
CA THR A 395 -21.81 14.48 35.29
C THR A 395 -22.86 15.32 36.02
N GLN A 396 -23.54 14.76 37.03
CA GLN A 396 -24.62 15.42 37.76
C GLN A 396 -24.36 15.40 39.26
N SER A 397 -24.72 16.50 39.92
CA SER A 397 -24.62 16.62 41.36
C SER A 397 -25.73 15.90 42.12
N ASN A 398 -25.59 15.86 43.45
CA ASN A 398 -26.76 15.79 44.33
C ASN A 398 -27.64 17.04 44.18
N SER A 399 -28.93 16.93 44.46
CA SER A 399 -29.80 18.11 44.60
C SER A 399 -29.78 18.61 46.04
N MET A 400 -29.69 19.92 46.20
CA MET A 400 -29.82 20.60 47.48
C MET A 400 -31.06 21.47 47.48
N THR A 401 -31.73 21.58 48.62
CA THR A 401 -32.94 22.39 48.74
C THR A 401 -32.79 23.49 49.78
N VAL A 402 -33.35 24.67 49.46
CA VAL A 402 -33.43 25.83 50.35
C VAL A 402 -34.85 26.35 50.30
N SER A 403 -35.52 26.45 51.45
CA SER A 403 -36.83 27.09 51.51
C SER A 403 -36.65 28.60 51.66
N VAL A 404 -37.14 29.38 50.71
CA VAL A 404 -37.07 30.84 50.68
C VAL A 404 -38.50 31.40 50.70
N ASP A 405 -38.75 32.37 51.58
CA ASP A 405 -40.03 33.06 51.72
C ASP A 405 -39.79 34.58 51.56
N PRO A 406 -39.95 35.11 50.33
CA PRO A 406 -39.91 36.55 50.10
C PRO A 406 -41.09 37.21 50.81
N GLN A 407 -40.81 38.08 51.78
CA GLN A 407 -41.84 38.81 52.50
C GLN A 407 -42.38 39.92 51.62
N GLN A 408 -43.66 40.24 51.83
CA GLN A 408 -44.30 41.43 51.25
C GLN A 408 -43.64 42.70 51.77
N ASP A 409 -43.34 43.61 50.85
CA ASP A 409 -42.97 44.98 51.08
C ASP A 409 -43.88 45.93 50.27
N ASP A 410 -43.46 47.18 50.05
CA ASP A 410 -44.25 48.22 49.38
C ASP A 410 -43.53 48.73 48.08
N ASP A 411 -42.43 48.08 47.66
CA ASP A 411 -41.57 48.49 46.55
C ASP A 411 -41.93 47.73 45.27
N SER A 412 -42.46 48.43 44.24
CA SER A 412 -42.95 47.79 43.01
C SER A 412 -41.86 47.41 41.99
N ASP A 413 -40.80 46.70 42.41
CA ASP A 413 -39.66 46.31 41.59
C ASP A 413 -39.35 44.80 41.66
N ASN A 414 -39.14 44.16 40.51
CA ASN A 414 -38.61 42.79 40.47
C ASN A 414 -37.14 42.75 40.90
N ILE A 415 -36.78 41.74 41.71
CA ILE A 415 -35.41 41.53 42.18
C ILE A 415 -34.83 40.27 41.53
N THR A 416 -33.79 40.41 40.71
CA THR A 416 -33.03 39.27 40.19
C THR A 416 -31.71 39.15 40.93
N PHE A 417 -31.42 37.96 41.44
CA PHE A 417 -30.13 37.64 42.02
C PHE A 417 -29.48 36.45 41.32
N GLU A 418 -28.15 36.50 41.26
CA GLU A 418 -27.32 35.45 40.73
C GLU A 418 -26.93 34.48 41.85
N ILE A 419 -27.10 33.20 41.58
CA ILE A 419 -26.66 32.08 42.38
C ILE A 419 -25.34 31.61 41.77
N THR A 420 -24.25 32.01 42.42
CA THR A 420 -22.88 31.68 42.02
C THR A 420 -22.09 31.20 43.24
N GLY A 421 -20.91 30.66 43.03
CA GLY A 421 -20.09 30.12 44.11
C GLY A 421 -18.73 29.63 43.66
N PRO A 422 -17.68 29.75 44.48
CA PRO A 422 -16.42 29.11 44.16
C PRO A 422 -16.55 27.57 44.19
N ALA A 423 -15.99 26.91 43.18
CA ALA A 423 -15.77 25.48 43.14
C ALA A 423 -14.49 25.09 43.89
N THR A 424 -14.54 24.02 44.68
CA THR A 424 -13.36 23.40 45.31
C THR A 424 -13.45 21.88 45.22
N GLY A 425 -12.40 21.18 44.79
CA GLY A 425 -12.50 19.74 44.55
C GLY A 425 -11.19 19.02 44.25
N ALA A 426 -11.22 17.68 44.32
CA ALA A 426 -10.10 16.82 43.97
C ALA A 426 -10.01 16.69 42.45
N GLN A 427 -8.80 16.88 41.92
CA GLN A 427 -8.47 16.95 40.50
C GLN A 427 -7.68 15.69 40.09
N VAL A 428 -7.67 15.36 38.80
CA VAL A 428 -6.53 14.65 38.21
C VAL A 428 -5.38 15.68 38.09
N GLY A 429 -4.12 15.31 38.31
CA GLY A 429 -2.99 16.25 38.13
C GLY A 429 -2.48 17.03 39.36
N GLY A 430 -3.32 17.58 40.24
CA GLY A 430 -2.82 18.29 41.45
C GLY A 430 -3.81 19.21 42.17
N ALA A 431 -3.50 19.59 43.42
CA ALA A 431 -4.36 20.46 44.22
C ALA A 431 -4.22 21.94 43.81
N GLY A 432 -5.31 22.60 43.40
CA GLY A 432 -5.34 24.07 43.23
C GLY A 432 -6.08 24.62 42.00
N LYS A 433 -6.60 23.77 41.10
CA LYS A 433 -7.45 24.20 39.96
C LYS A 433 -8.82 24.72 40.46
N PHE A 434 -9.33 25.79 39.86
CA PHE A 434 -10.68 26.32 40.07
C PHE A 434 -11.45 26.16 38.74
N TYR A 435 -12.49 25.32 38.72
CA TYR A 435 -13.36 25.23 37.54
C TYR A 435 -14.16 26.52 37.39
N SER A 436 -14.36 26.97 36.14
CA SER A 436 -15.39 27.95 35.84
C SER A 436 -16.76 27.35 36.11
N ILE A 437 -17.64 28.14 36.71
CA ILE A 437 -19.03 27.75 36.94
C ILE A 437 -19.92 28.79 36.27
N GLU A 438 -20.78 28.33 35.36
CA GLU A 438 -21.86 29.15 34.85
C GLU A 438 -22.94 29.29 35.93
N ALA A 439 -23.22 30.53 36.31
CA ALA A 439 -24.16 30.85 37.38
C ALA A 439 -25.62 30.71 36.95
N ALA A 440 -26.49 30.46 37.92
CA ALA A 440 -27.94 30.47 37.72
C ALA A 440 -28.55 31.78 38.25
N THR A 441 -29.72 32.18 37.75
CA THR A 441 -30.43 33.36 38.28
C THR A 441 -31.79 32.99 38.83
N VAL A 442 -32.20 33.65 39.92
CA VAL A 442 -33.58 33.61 40.43
C VAL A 442 -34.15 35.01 40.40
N THR A 443 -35.40 35.14 39.95
CA THR A 443 -36.14 36.42 39.96
C THR A 443 -37.30 36.36 40.94
N ILE A 444 -37.33 37.30 41.87
CA ILE A 444 -38.52 37.60 42.66
C ILE A 444 -39.38 38.55 41.83
N THR A 445 -40.60 38.14 41.54
CA THR A 445 -41.57 39.01 40.89
C THR A 445 -42.44 39.69 41.94
N ASP A 446 -42.45 41.00 41.86
CA ASP A 446 -43.32 41.89 42.62
C ASP A 446 -44.80 41.59 42.30
N ASP A 447 -45.65 41.67 43.31
CA ASP A 447 -47.10 41.54 43.19
C ASP A 447 -47.88 42.83 43.53
N ASP A 448 -47.19 43.91 43.87
CA ASP A 448 -47.79 45.21 44.08
C ASP A 448 -48.34 45.84 42.80
N SER A 449 -49.41 46.63 42.96
CA SER A 449 -49.97 47.40 41.86
C SER A 449 -49.26 48.75 41.73
N SER A 450 -48.62 48.98 40.57
CA SER A 450 -47.95 50.23 40.16
C SER A 450 -48.71 51.54 40.38
#